data_AF-A0A6C0CG03-F1
#
_entry.id   AF-A0A6C0CG03-F1
#
_cell.length_a   1.000
_cell.length_b   1.000
_cell.length_c   1.000
_cell.angle_alpha   90.00
_cell.angle_beta   90.00
_cell.angle_gamma   90.00
#
_symmetry.space_group_name_H-M   'P 1'
#
loop_
_entity.id
_entity.type
_entity.pdbx_description
1 polymer ?
#
loop_
_entity_poly.entity_id
_entity_poly.type
_entity_poly.pdbx_seq_one_letter_code
_entity_poly.pdbx_strand_id
1 'polypeptide(L)'
;MLKILFATVLYIIVLFIVSPVLDHAFSPLDKEESNLEIMLEIIGQIITLTIVWYIISEYFIVKLNNYLGLNGNKIIDKARNVITAVIMVGLQTHLVSKLEYLTHKHPFRFLNIYED
;
A
#
# COMPACT_ATOMS: atom_id res chain seq x y z
N MET A 1 3.31 -23.16 16.21
CA MET A 1 2.16 -22.23 16.33
C MET A 1 2.57 -20.91 16.98
N LEU A 2 3.16 -20.90 18.18
CA LEU A 2 3.57 -19.68 18.89
C LEU A 2 4.48 -18.74 18.06
N LYS A 3 5.49 -19.30 17.38
CA LYS A 3 6.38 -18.53 16.48
C LYS A 3 5.65 -17.84 15.33
N ILE A 4 4.63 -18.49 14.78
CA ILE A 4 3.81 -17.93 13.69
C ILE A 4 3.02 -16.75 14.23
N LEU A 5 2.35 -16.94 15.37
CA LEU A 5 1.55 -15.90 16.02
C LEU A 5 2.41 -14.68 16.38
N PHE A 6 3.60 -14.91 16.94
CA PHE A 6 4.57 -13.86 17.22
C PHE A 6 5.00 -13.10 15.95
N ALA A 7 5.36 -13.80 14.87
CA ALA A 7 5.73 -13.19 13.60
C ALA A 7 4.59 -12.35 13.01
N THR A 8 3.36 -12.86 13.04
CA THR A 8 2.17 -12.15 12.57
C THR A 8 1.93 -10.86 13.34
N VAL A 9 2.01 -10.89 14.67
CA VAL A 9 1.88 -9.69 15.50
C VAL A 9 2.98 -8.67 15.17
N LEU A 10 4.22 -9.13 15.00
CA LEU A 10 5.32 -8.24 14.64
C LEU A 10 5.11 -7.57 13.27
N TYR A 11 4.61 -8.32 12.28
CA TYR A 11 4.27 -7.77 10.96
C TYR A 11 3.19 -6.69 11.04
N ILE A 12 2.15 -6.91 11.83
CA ILE A 12 1.11 -5.92 12.05
C ILE A 12 1.72 -4.65 12.65
N ILE A 13 2.52 -4.77 13.72
CA ILE A 13 3.14 -3.61 14.38
C ILE A 13 4.02 -2.81 13.42
N VAL A 14 4.90 -3.49 12.68
CA VAL A 14 5.82 -2.84 11.74
C VAL A 14 5.06 -2.12 10.66
N LEU A 15 4.06 -2.77 10.05
CA LEU A 15 3.26 -2.16 9.00
C LEU A 15 2.38 -1.02 9.52
N PHE A 16 1.87 -1.11 10.76
CA PHE A 16 1.07 -0.05 11.38
C PHE A 16 1.89 1.19 11.72
N ILE A 17 3.21 1.06 11.94
CA ILE A 17 4.11 2.21 12.12
C ILE A 17 4.51 2.80 10.77
N VAL A 18 4.88 1.95 9.81
CA VAL A 18 5.35 2.41 8.51
C VAL A 18 4.22 3.02 7.68
N SER A 19 3.00 2.51 7.82
CA SER A 19 1.85 2.97 7.03
C SER A 19 1.55 4.47 7.24
N PRO A 20 1.31 5.01 8.45
CA PRO A 20 1.07 6.44 8.63
C PRO A 20 2.23 7.32 8.13
N VAL A 21 3.48 6.84 8.25
CA VAL A 21 4.66 7.56 7.74
C VAL A 21 4.62 7.69 6.23
N LEU A 22 4.20 6.62 5.53
CA LEU A 22 4.04 6.65 4.07
C LEU A 22 2.86 7.51 3.64
N ASP A 23 1.75 7.49 4.36
CA ASP A 23 0.56 8.27 3.99
C ASP A 23 0.84 9.76 4.11
N HIS A 24 1.44 10.18 5.23
CA HIS A 24 1.83 11.57 5.47
C HIS A 24 2.99 12.05 4.59
N ALA A 25 3.74 11.14 3.96
CA ALA A 25 4.76 11.54 2.99
C ALA A 25 4.14 12.12 1.71
N PHE A 26 2.84 11.91 1.48
CA PHE A 26 2.10 12.47 0.35
C PHE A 26 1.05 13.47 0.84
N SER A 27 1.01 14.62 0.18
CA SER A 27 -0.01 15.64 0.36
C SER A 27 -1.42 15.06 0.16
N PRO A 28 -2.44 15.51 0.92
CA PRO A 28 -3.83 15.30 0.54
C PRO A 28 -4.12 15.99 -0.80
N LEU A 29 -5.21 15.61 -1.46
CA LEU A 29 -5.63 16.24 -2.73
C LEU A 29 -5.83 17.76 -2.56
N ASP A 30 -5.05 18.54 -3.30
CA ASP A 30 -5.29 19.96 -3.51
C ASP A 30 -5.96 20.18 -4.88
N LYS A 31 -7.08 20.90 -4.90
CA LYS A 31 -7.84 21.17 -6.13
C LYS A 31 -7.33 22.41 -6.87
N GLU A 32 -6.49 23.21 -6.23
CA GLU A 32 -5.84 24.40 -6.81
C GLU A 32 -4.60 24.01 -7.63
N GLU A 33 -4.02 22.83 -7.36
CA GLU A 33 -2.92 22.25 -8.15
C GLU A 33 -3.33 21.92 -9.59
N SER A 34 -2.33 21.96 -10.48
CA SER A 34 -2.54 21.60 -11.88
C SER A 34 -2.76 20.10 -12.06
N ASN A 35 -3.53 19.69 -13.08
CA ASN A 35 -3.76 18.25 -13.35
C ASN A 35 -2.44 17.47 -13.58
N LEU A 36 -1.41 18.11 -14.15
CA LEU A 36 -0.10 17.50 -14.35
C LEU A 36 0.65 17.26 -13.04
N GLU A 37 0.54 18.20 -12.10
CA GLU A 37 1.15 18.09 -10.77
C GLU A 37 0.52 16.93 -9.99
N ILE A 38 -0.81 16.87 -9.93
CA ILE A 38 -1.55 15.75 -9.31
C ILE A 38 -1.18 14.41 -9.96
N MET A 39 -1.02 14.38 -11.29
CA MET A 39 -0.60 13.17 -12.00
C MET A 39 0.84 12.75 -11.64
N LEU A 40 1.77 13.70 -11.54
CA LEU A 40 3.15 13.43 -11.11
C LEU A 40 3.20 12.95 -9.66
N GLU A 41 2.38 13.52 -8.78
CA GLU A 41 2.26 13.06 -7.40
C GLU A 41 1.72 11.62 -7.31
N ILE A 42 0.71 11.25 -8.09
CA ILE A 42 0.19 9.87 -8.19
C ILE A 42 1.31 8.92 -8.61
N ILE A 43 2.05 9.26 -9.68
CA ILE A 43 3.15 8.43 -10.19
C ILE A 43 4.25 8.30 -9.13
N GLY A 44 4.64 9.41 -8.49
CA GLY A 44 5.61 9.43 -7.40
C GLY A 44 5.18 8.57 -6.22
N GLN A 45 3.90 8.62 -5.86
CA GLN A 45 3.31 7.82 -4.78
C GLN A 45 3.35 6.33 -5.11
N ILE A 46 2.97 5.92 -6.32
CA ILE A 46 3.02 4.50 -6.75
C ILE A 46 4.46 3.97 -6.73
N ILE A 47 5.42 4.76 -7.22
CA ILE A 47 6.84 4.37 -7.25
C ILE A 47 7.36 4.22 -5.82
N THR A 48 7.10 5.20 -4.96
CA THR A 48 7.56 5.19 -3.56
C THR A 48 6.97 4.02 -2.79
N LEU A 49 5.65 3.77 -2.93
CA LEU A 49 4.99 2.61 -2.33
C LEU A 49 5.64 1.30 -2.79
N THR A 50 5.98 1.19 -4.08
CA THR A 50 6.65 0.01 -4.63
C THR A 50 8.03 -0.21 -4.01
N ILE A 51 8.86 0.84 -3.93
CA ILE A 51 10.21 0.78 -3.36
C ILE A 51 10.15 0.41 -1.88
N VAL A 52 9.30 1.09 -1.12
CA VAL A 52 9.18 0.85 0.32
C VAL A 52 8.64 -0.56 0.58
N TRP A 53 7.64 -1.00 -0.19
CA TRP A 53 7.14 -2.37 -0.08
C TRP A 53 8.23 -3.40 -0.35
N TYR A 54 9.04 -3.21 -1.40
CA TYR A 54 10.17 -4.09 -1.69
C TYR A 54 11.15 -4.17 -0.50
N ILE A 55 11.51 -3.04 0.11
CA ILE A 55 12.39 -3.00 1.27
C ILE A 55 11.76 -3.74 2.45
N ILE A 56 10.49 -3.48 2.79
CA ILE A 56 9.82 -4.17 3.91
C ILE A 56 9.76 -5.68 3.67
N SER A 57 9.34 -6.09 2.47
CA SER A 57 9.18 -7.50 2.11
C SER A 57 10.52 -8.24 2.13
N GLU A 58 11.52 -7.75 1.39
CA GLU A 58 12.79 -8.46 1.23
C GLU A 58 13.71 -8.28 2.44
N TYR A 59 13.77 -7.09 3.02
CA TYR A 59 14.71 -6.83 4.10
C TYR A 59 14.17 -7.25 5.46
N PHE A 60 12.91 -6.94 5.76
CA PHE A 60 12.36 -7.16 7.10
C PHE A 60 11.69 -8.53 7.23
N ILE A 61 10.76 -8.83 6.31
CA ILE A 61 9.94 -10.04 6.40
C ILE A 61 10.75 -11.31 6.10
N VAL A 62 11.50 -11.34 5.00
CA VAL A 62 12.31 -12.52 4.67
C VAL A 62 13.35 -12.79 5.75
N LYS A 63 14.07 -11.76 6.24
CA LYS A 63 15.05 -11.95 7.33
C LYS A 63 14.40 -12.44 8.62
N LEU A 64 13.24 -11.91 9.01
CA LEU A 64 12.52 -12.38 10.20
C LEU A 64 12.08 -13.83 10.05
N ASN A 65 11.52 -14.19 8.90
CA ASN A 65 11.11 -15.56 8.60
C ASN A 65 12.31 -16.53 8.63
N ASN A 66 13.46 -16.12 8.06
CA ASN A 66 14.71 -16.89 8.12
C ASN A 66 15.13 -17.11 9.59
N TYR A 67 15.16 -16.04 10.39
CA TYR A 67 15.59 -16.07 11.80
C TYR A 67 14.69 -16.96 12.67
N LEU A 68 13.37 -16.92 12.45
CA LEU A 68 12.41 -17.73 13.20
C LEU A 68 12.28 -19.17 12.69
N GLY A 69 12.91 -19.49 11.55
CA GLY A 69 12.79 -20.79 10.89
C GLY A 69 11.40 -21.02 10.27
N LEU A 70 10.78 -19.95 9.77
CA LEU A 70 9.43 -19.95 9.18
C LEU A 70 9.43 -19.91 7.65
N ASN A 71 10.60 -20.01 7.02
CA ASN A 71 10.71 -20.01 5.57
C ASN A 71 9.90 -21.11 4.90
N GLY A 72 9.18 -20.75 3.84
CA GLY A 72 8.33 -21.66 3.08
C GLY A 72 7.06 -22.10 3.84
N ASN A 73 6.74 -21.48 4.97
CA ASN A 73 5.52 -21.79 5.70
C ASN A 73 4.30 -21.12 5.03
N LYS A 74 3.47 -21.93 4.37
CA LYS A 74 2.27 -21.43 3.66
C LYS A 74 1.31 -20.61 4.54
N ILE A 75 1.26 -20.86 5.85
CA ILE A 75 0.37 -20.13 6.77
C ILE A 75 0.91 -18.71 6.96
N ILE A 76 2.22 -18.54 7.18
CA ILE A 76 2.81 -17.21 7.36
C ILE A 76 2.72 -16.38 6.07
N ASP A 77 2.92 -17.02 4.92
CA ASP A 77 2.82 -16.35 3.62
C ASP A 77 1.41 -15.84 3.36
N LYS A 78 0.39 -16.65 3.66
CA LYS A 78 -1.02 -16.24 3.56
C LYS A 78 -1.34 -15.11 4.54
N ALA A 79 -0.95 -15.24 5.81
CA ALA A 79 -1.19 -14.22 6.83
C ALA A 79 -0.56 -12.89 6.42
N ARG A 80 0.69 -12.92 5.94
CA ARG A 80 1.38 -11.75 5.40
C ARG A 80 0.58 -11.11 4.28
N ASN A 81 0.19 -11.87 3.26
CA ASN A 81 -0.50 -11.31 2.10
C ASN A 81 -1.82 -10.63 2.50
N VAL A 82 -2.58 -11.22 3.43
CA VAL A 82 -3.81 -10.62 3.97
C VAL A 82 -3.51 -9.32 4.71
N ILE A 83 -2.54 -9.33 5.63
CA ILE A 83 -2.16 -8.13 6.41
C ILE A 83 -1.69 -7.02 5.48
N THR A 84 -0.83 -7.34 4.50
CA THR A 84 -0.37 -6.41 3.48
C THR A 84 -1.54 -5.81 2.71
N ALA A 85 -2.47 -6.63 2.23
CA ALA A 85 -3.61 -6.14 1.48
C ALA A 85 -4.45 -5.15 2.31
N VAL A 86 -4.76 -5.51 3.55
CA VAL A 86 -5.54 -4.64 4.47
C VAL A 86 -4.83 -3.31 4.71
N ILE A 87 -3.53 -3.34 5.02
CA ILE A 87 -2.79 -2.13 5.37
C ILE A 87 -2.53 -1.26 4.13
N MET A 88 -2.19 -1.86 2.98
CA MET A 88 -1.96 -1.12 1.75
C MET A 88 -3.24 -0.49 1.20
N VAL A 89 -4.40 -1.13 1.36
CA VAL A 89 -5.69 -0.50 1.02
C VAL A 89 -5.98 0.69 1.93
N GLY A 90 -5.75 0.55 3.24
CA GLY A 90 -5.91 1.66 4.19
C GLY A 90 -4.98 2.85 3.91
N LEU A 91 -3.80 2.58 3.35
CA LEU A 91 -2.77 3.57 3.03
C LEU A 91 -3.03 4.40 1.76
N GLN A 92 -3.95 3.95 0.91
CA GLN A 92 -4.14 4.55 -0.41
C GLN A 92 -5.22 5.63 -0.43
N THR A 93 -5.66 6.17 0.72
CA THR A 93 -6.74 7.18 0.78
C THR A 93 -6.41 8.43 -0.04
N HIS A 94 -5.20 8.98 0.10
CA HIS A 94 -4.76 10.14 -0.68
C HIS A 94 -4.61 9.81 -2.17
N LEU A 95 -4.05 8.64 -2.48
CA LEU A 95 -3.87 8.16 -3.86
C LEU A 95 -5.23 7.96 -4.56
N VAL A 96 -6.17 7.29 -3.90
CA VAL A 96 -7.53 7.04 -4.38
C VAL A 96 -8.25 8.36 -4.63
N SER A 97 -8.14 9.31 -3.69
CA SER A 97 -8.76 10.64 -3.86
C SER A 97 -8.21 11.39 -5.08
N LYS A 98 -6.89 11.36 -5.30
CA LYS A 98 -6.26 12.00 -6.46
C LYS A 98 -6.63 11.31 -7.78
N LEU A 99 -6.66 9.97 -7.79
CA LEU A 99 -7.11 9.18 -8.94
C LEU A 99 -8.58 9.44 -9.27
N GLU A 100 -9.45 9.49 -8.26
CA GLU A 100 -10.88 9.76 -8.42
C GLU A 100 -11.11 11.17 -8.96
N TYR A 101 -10.37 12.16 -8.46
CA TYR A 101 -10.42 13.53 -8.97
C TYR A 101 -9.99 13.63 -10.44
N LEU A 102 -8.86 13.02 -10.81
CA LEU A 102 -8.43 12.98 -12.21
C LEU A 102 -9.44 12.21 -13.07
N THR A 103 -10.01 11.11 -12.58
CA THR A 103 -11.00 10.31 -13.31
C THR A 103 -12.32 11.05 -13.49
N HIS A 104 -12.72 11.91 -12.55
CA HIS A 104 -13.89 12.77 -12.68
C HIS A 104 -13.63 14.00 -13.59
N LYS A 105 -12.40 14.54 -13.63
CA LYS A 105 -12.04 15.68 -14.50
C LYS A 105 -11.61 15.28 -15.92
N HIS A 106 -11.03 14.10 -16.12
CA HIS A 106 -10.65 13.56 -17.44
C HIS A 106 -11.68 12.51 -17.91
N PRO A 107 -11.99 12.46 -19.22
CA PRO A 107 -13.08 11.64 -19.76
C PRO A 107 -12.64 10.17 -19.91
N PHE A 108 -12.40 9.44 -18.82
CA PHE A 108 -12.43 7.97 -18.85
C PHE A 108 -13.87 7.42 -18.83
N ARG A 109 -14.85 8.26 -19.19
CA ARG A 109 -16.28 7.94 -19.35
C ARG A 109 -16.60 7.18 -20.65
N PHE A 110 -15.63 6.47 -21.24
CA PHE A 110 -15.87 5.60 -22.41
C PHE A 110 -16.44 4.22 -22.03
N LEU A 111 -16.49 3.89 -20.73
CA LEU A 111 -17.04 2.62 -20.23
C LEU A 111 -18.28 2.82 -19.36
N ASN A 112 -19.12 3.83 -19.69
CA ASN A 112 -20.52 3.86 -19.26
C ASN A 112 -21.30 2.74 -20.00
N ILE A 113 -21.04 1.48 -19.63
CA ILE A 113 -21.83 0.32 -20.07
C ILE A 113 -23.02 0.09 -19.11
N TYR A 114 -23.27 1.01 -18.19
CA TYR A 114 -24.47 1.05 -17.36
C TYR A 114 -24.89 2.50 -17.15
N GLU A 115 -25.64 3.03 -18.10
CA GLU A 115 -26.59 4.12 -17.84
C GLU A 115 -27.97 3.54 -18.17
N ASP A 116 -28.83 3.43 -17.15
CA ASP A 116 -30.29 3.42 -17.31
C ASP A 116 -30.76 4.80 -17.77
#